data_AF-A0A7Y5NEX9-F1
#
_entry.id   AF-A0A7Y5NEX9-F1
#
_cell.length_a   1.000
_cell.length_b   1.000
_cell.length_c   1.000
_cell.angle_alpha   90.00
_cell.angle_beta   90.00
_cell.angle_gamma   90.00
#
_symmetry.space_group_name_H-M   'P 1'
#
loop_
_entity.id
_entity.type
_entity.pdbx_description
1 polymer ?
#
loop_
_entity_poly.entity_id
_entity_poly.type
_entity_poly.pdbx_seq_one_letter_code
_entity_poly.pdbx_strand_id
1 'polypeptide(L)'
;MLMGYEIADLNLQCDLVALSACETGLGEFAEGEGVLGLPRLFLRTGARSVLMTLWQVHDEFAAKLMPKFYDRHFNGGLPKVEALAQAKRALLREKDEARGVYFQHPFYWAAFALYGDPGAAEPDGLTPMNLAALLALLALAVLYFYVRARKAQSQNGTLA
;
A
#
# COMPACT_ATOMS: atom_id res chain seq x y z
N MET A 1 24.75 -6.79 6.06
CA MET A 1 23.87 -7.47 7.04
C MET A 1 23.61 -6.44 8.12
N LEU A 2 22.36 -6.01 8.33
CA LEU A 2 22.02 -5.03 9.36
C LEU A 2 21.69 -5.77 10.65
N MET A 3 22.28 -5.32 11.75
CA MET A 3 21.98 -5.84 13.08
C MET A 3 20.71 -5.16 13.63
N GLY A 4 19.98 -5.84 14.51
CA GLY A 4 18.71 -5.34 15.04
C GLY A 4 18.80 -3.97 15.73
N TYR A 5 19.93 -3.67 16.37
CA TYR A 5 20.17 -2.36 16.99
C TYR A 5 20.36 -1.25 15.95
N GLU A 6 20.99 -1.55 14.81
CA GLU A 6 21.17 -0.58 13.73
C GLU A 6 19.83 -0.25 13.08
N ILE A 7 18.93 -1.23 12.99
CA ILE A 7 17.57 -1.03 12.49
C ILE A 7 16.80 -0.12 13.44
N ALA A 8 16.92 -0.30 14.75
CA ALA A 8 16.19 0.49 15.75
C ALA A 8 16.49 2.01 15.68
N ASP A 9 17.69 2.37 15.21
CA ASP A 9 18.10 3.76 15.02
C ASP A 9 17.71 4.34 13.65
N LEU A 10 17.08 3.54 12.77
CA LEU A 10 16.58 4.03 11.49
C LEU A 10 15.30 4.85 11.67
N ASN A 11 15.22 5.95 10.94
CA ASN A 11 13.99 6.69 10.72
C ASN A 11 13.49 6.43 9.29
N LEU A 12 12.74 5.34 9.12
CA LEU A 12 12.18 4.94 7.83
C LEU A 12 10.91 5.73 7.54
N GLN A 13 10.85 6.32 6.35
CA GLN A 13 9.64 6.93 5.78
C GLN A 13 9.27 6.20 4.49
N CYS A 14 9.02 4.90 4.59
CA CYS A 14 8.70 4.06 3.45
C CYS A 14 7.33 3.39 3.59
N ASP A 15 6.64 3.27 2.46
CA ASP A 15 5.32 2.63 2.43
C ASP A 15 5.40 1.10 2.55
N LEU A 16 6.51 0.49 2.12
CA LEU A 16 6.68 -0.95 2.10
C LEU A 16 8.13 -1.35 2.29
N VAL A 17 8.39 -2.25 3.23
CA VAL A 17 9.64 -3.02 3.35
C VAL A 17 9.36 -4.44 2.88
N ALA A 18 10.15 -4.96 1.93
CA ALA A 18 10.07 -6.35 1.50
C ALA A 18 11.29 -7.13 2.00
N LEU A 19 11.07 -8.10 2.89
CA LEU A 19 12.11 -8.96 3.44
C LEU A 19 12.29 -10.17 2.53
N SER A 20 13.35 -10.16 1.73
CA SER A 20 13.62 -11.16 0.68
C SER A 20 14.38 -12.40 1.16
N ALA A 21 14.21 -12.78 2.42
CA ALA A 21 14.81 -13.99 2.98
C ALA A 21 13.71 -14.90 3.57
N CYS A 22 14.03 -16.18 3.72
CA CYS A 22 13.19 -17.16 4.39
C CYS A 22 12.98 -16.81 5.87
N GLU A 23 11.84 -17.19 6.43
CA GLU A 23 11.56 -17.10 7.87
C GLU A 23 11.66 -15.68 8.48
N THR A 24 11.53 -14.66 7.64
CA THR A 24 11.66 -13.26 8.06
C THR A 24 10.48 -12.74 8.88
N GLY A 25 9.38 -13.49 8.90
CA GLY A 25 8.19 -13.25 9.72
C GLY A 25 8.20 -13.96 11.07
N LEU A 26 9.25 -14.73 11.38
CA LEU A 26 9.40 -15.38 12.68
C LEU A 26 9.87 -14.41 13.77
N GLY A 27 9.60 -14.77 15.01
CA GLY A 27 9.99 -14.02 16.21
C GLY A 27 9.50 -14.71 17.48
N GLU A 28 9.88 -14.18 18.62
CA GLU A 28 9.41 -14.65 19.92
C GLU A 28 7.95 -14.21 20.12
N PHE A 29 7.08 -15.12 20.54
CA PHE A 29 5.71 -14.75 20.85
C PHE A 29 5.65 -14.16 22.26
N ALA A 30 5.34 -12.87 22.36
CA ALA A 30 5.07 -12.21 23.62
C ALA A 30 3.56 -12.05 23.80
N GLU A 31 3.05 -12.56 24.91
CA GLU A 31 1.63 -12.49 25.24
C GLU A 31 1.16 -11.03 25.30
N GLY A 32 0.08 -10.71 24.60
CA GLY A 32 -0.45 -9.34 24.49
C GLY A 32 0.28 -8.41 23.50
N GLU A 33 1.50 -8.75 23.06
CA GLU A 33 2.26 -7.93 22.10
C GLU A 33 2.38 -8.55 20.70
N GLY A 34 2.14 -9.86 20.59
CA GLY A 34 2.25 -10.63 19.37
C GLY A 34 3.68 -11.10 19.11
N VAL A 35 4.03 -11.29 17.84
CA VAL A 35 5.37 -11.75 17.44
C VAL A 35 6.37 -10.61 17.52
N LEU A 36 7.34 -10.74 18.42
CA LEU A 36 8.53 -9.91 18.55
C LEU A 36 9.60 -10.42 17.56
N GLY A 37 9.56 -9.88 16.35
CA GLY A 37 10.47 -10.26 15.29
C GLY A 37 10.97 -9.07 14.48
N LEU A 38 11.78 -9.38 13.47
CA LEU A 38 12.31 -8.41 12.51
C LEU A 38 11.23 -7.50 11.87
N PRO A 39 10.01 -7.99 11.52
CA PRO A 39 8.96 -7.14 10.97
C PRO A 39 8.51 -6.05 11.95
N ARG A 40 8.47 -6.35 13.25
CA ARG A 40 8.08 -5.39 14.29
C ARG A 40 9.11 -4.27 14.39
N LEU A 41 10.40 -4.55 14.23
CA LEU A 41 11.44 -3.53 14.21
C LEU A 41 11.21 -2.55 13.06
N PHE A 42 11.02 -3.04 11.83
CA PHE A 42 10.76 -2.19 10.67
C PHE A 42 9.50 -1.32 10.83
N LEU A 43 8.42 -1.88 11.35
CA LEU A 43 7.20 -1.12 11.65
C LEU A 43 7.45 -0.03 12.71
N ARG A 44 8.19 -0.35 13.79
CA ARG A 44 8.52 0.64 14.83
C ARG A 44 9.42 1.77 14.31
N THR A 45 10.24 1.48 13.31
CA THR A 45 11.14 2.47 12.69
C THR A 45 10.47 3.33 11.63
N GLY A 46 9.17 3.14 11.37
CA GLY A 46 8.36 4.01 10.51
C GLY A 46 7.96 3.43 9.16
N ALA A 47 8.27 2.16 8.87
CA ALA A 47 7.70 1.49 7.70
C ALA A 47 6.18 1.32 7.87
N ARG A 48 5.37 1.66 6.86
CA ARG A 48 3.90 1.48 6.94
C ARG A 48 3.49 0.03 6.81
N SER A 49 4.19 -0.73 5.98
CA SER A 49 3.92 -2.15 5.76
C SER A 49 5.20 -2.96 5.60
N VAL A 50 5.16 -4.22 6.00
CA VAL A 50 6.26 -5.18 5.85
C VAL A 50 5.73 -6.44 5.16
N LEU A 51 6.33 -6.80 4.03
CA LEU A 51 6.13 -8.08 3.36
C LEU A 51 7.24 -9.04 3.82
N MET A 52 6.83 -10.21 4.32
CA MET A 52 7.72 -11.17 4.96
C MET A 52 7.33 -12.61 4.62
N THR A 53 8.18 -13.56 5.01
CA THR A 53 7.97 -15.00 4.83
C THR A 53 7.85 -15.71 6.17
N LEU A 54 6.87 -16.61 6.30
CA LEU A 54 6.59 -17.33 7.54
C LEU A 54 7.42 -18.62 7.71
N TRP A 55 7.90 -19.17 6.60
CA TRP A 55 8.76 -20.37 6.55
C TRP A 55 9.68 -20.31 5.33
N GLN A 56 10.48 -21.35 5.09
CA GLN A 56 11.31 -21.50 3.90
C GLN A 56 10.49 -21.39 2.61
N VAL A 57 10.82 -20.40 1.77
CA VAL A 57 10.14 -20.21 0.49
C VAL A 57 10.84 -20.95 -0.63
N HIS A 58 10.08 -21.40 -1.62
CA HIS A 58 10.64 -21.97 -2.83
C HIS A 58 11.06 -20.85 -3.80
N ASP A 59 12.34 -20.84 -4.19
CA ASP A 59 12.94 -19.78 -5.01
C ASP A 59 12.17 -19.50 -6.30
N GLU A 60 11.75 -20.55 -7.02
CA GLU A 60 11.01 -20.36 -8.27
C GLU A 60 9.65 -19.69 -8.04
N PHE A 61 8.98 -20.03 -6.94
CA PHE A 61 7.69 -19.43 -6.63
C PHE A 61 7.87 -17.96 -6.24
N ALA A 62 8.87 -17.65 -5.41
CA ALA A 62 9.22 -16.30 -5.03
C ALA A 62 9.57 -15.44 -6.24
N ALA A 63 10.40 -15.96 -7.15
CA ALA A 63 10.84 -15.30 -8.39
C ALA A 63 9.67 -14.99 -9.33
N LYS A 64 8.60 -15.80 -9.33
CA LYS A 64 7.37 -15.52 -10.09
C LYS A 64 6.38 -14.63 -9.35
N LEU A 65 6.29 -14.73 -8.02
CA LEU A 65 5.33 -13.98 -7.21
C LEU A 65 5.72 -12.50 -7.10
N MET A 66 6.97 -12.21 -6.76
CA MET A 66 7.43 -10.86 -6.42
C MET A 66 7.26 -9.86 -7.57
N PRO A 67 7.63 -10.17 -8.84
CA PRO A 67 7.39 -9.26 -9.95
C PRO A 67 5.91 -8.97 -10.18
N LYS A 68 5.04 -9.99 -10.06
CA LYS A 68 3.59 -9.83 -10.22
C LYS A 68 2.99 -8.98 -9.10
N PHE A 69 3.51 -9.11 -7.88
CA PHE A 69 3.10 -8.27 -6.75
C PHE A 69 3.50 -6.81 -6.98
N TYR A 70 4.77 -6.56 -7.31
CA TYR A 70 5.26 -5.20 -7.54
C TYR A 70 4.57 -4.52 -8.72
N ASP A 71 4.40 -5.23 -9.84
CA ASP A 71 3.68 -4.70 -11.01
C ASP A 71 2.25 -4.30 -10.65
N ARG A 72 1.51 -5.17 -9.95
CA ARG A 72 0.14 -4.87 -9.52
C ARG A 72 0.03 -3.70 -8.55
N HIS A 73 0.99 -3.56 -7.64
CA HIS A 73 0.97 -2.47 -6.68
C HIS A 73 1.40 -1.14 -7.30
N PHE A 74 2.60 -1.11 -7.90
CA PHE A 74 3.23 0.13 -8.35
C PHE A 74 2.75 0.59 -9.74
N ASN A 75 2.55 -0.33 -10.69
CA ASN A 75 2.06 0.01 -12.03
C ASN A 75 0.54 -0.09 -12.11
N GLY A 76 -0.03 -1.11 -11.45
CA GLY A 76 -1.47 -1.38 -11.46
C GLY A 76 -2.28 -0.54 -10.48
N GLY A 77 -1.63 0.17 -9.54
CA GLY A 77 -2.33 0.99 -8.55
C GLY A 77 -3.31 0.17 -7.70
N LEU A 78 -2.96 -1.07 -7.33
CA LEU A 78 -3.75 -1.87 -6.40
C LEU A 78 -3.25 -1.78 -4.96
N PRO A 79 -4.13 -1.73 -3.95
CA PRO A 79 -3.77 -1.87 -2.54
C PRO A 79 -2.80 -3.02 -2.31
N LYS A 80 -1.87 -2.92 -1.35
CA LYS A 80 -0.79 -3.92 -1.15
C LYS A 80 -1.35 -5.32 -0.90
N VAL A 81 -2.37 -5.43 -0.03
CA VAL A 81 -3.06 -6.71 0.23
C VAL A 81 -3.72 -7.25 -1.03
N GLU A 82 -4.36 -6.39 -1.81
CA GLU A 82 -5.03 -6.80 -3.04
C GLU A 82 -4.02 -7.22 -4.12
N ALA A 83 -2.95 -6.45 -4.31
CA ALA A 83 -1.85 -6.78 -5.21
C ALA A 83 -1.24 -8.14 -4.86
N LEU A 84 -0.98 -8.41 -3.58
CA LEU A 84 -0.44 -9.69 -3.12
C LEU A 84 -1.43 -10.83 -3.35
N ALA A 85 -2.71 -10.64 -3.00
CA ALA A 85 -3.74 -11.65 -3.19
C ALA A 85 -3.96 -11.97 -4.68
N GLN A 86 -4.00 -10.96 -5.54
CA GLN A 86 -4.13 -11.13 -6.98
C GLN A 86 -2.89 -11.78 -7.59
N ALA A 87 -1.68 -11.43 -7.15
CA ALA A 87 -0.44 -12.08 -7.58
C ALA A 87 -0.43 -13.58 -7.23
N LYS A 88 -0.81 -13.94 -6.00
CA LYS A 88 -0.96 -15.35 -5.58
C LYS A 88 -1.98 -16.07 -6.46
N ARG A 89 -3.19 -15.52 -6.64
CA ARG A 89 -4.23 -16.12 -7.48
C ARG A 89 -3.83 -16.24 -8.95
N ALA A 90 -3.01 -15.34 -9.47
CA ALA A 90 -2.50 -15.44 -10.84
C ALA A 90 -1.61 -16.68 -11.00
N LEU A 91 -0.72 -16.96 -10.04
CA LEU A 91 0.12 -18.15 -10.05
C LEU A 91 -0.69 -19.44 -9.88
N LEU A 92 -1.72 -19.42 -9.02
CA LEU A 92 -2.61 -20.58 -8.83
C LEU A 92 -3.39 -20.95 -10.11
N ARG A 93 -3.59 -20.01 -11.03
CA ARG A 93 -4.30 -20.21 -12.31
C ARG A 93 -3.36 -20.49 -13.48
N GLU A 94 -2.04 -20.46 -13.26
CA GLU A 94 -1.06 -20.71 -14.32
C GLU A 94 -1.12 -22.19 -14.70
N LYS A 95 -1.52 -22.47 -15.95
CA LYS A 95 -1.75 -23.82 -16.48
C LYS A 95 -0.47 -24.53 -16.93
N ASP A 96 0.70 -24.08 -16.49
CA ASP A 96 1.95 -24.77 -16.79
C ASP A 96 1.92 -26.16 -16.14
N GLU A 97 1.61 -27.19 -16.92
CA GLU A 97 1.22 -28.53 -16.46
C GLU A 97 2.29 -29.19 -15.58
N ALA A 98 3.56 -28.79 -15.71
CA ALA A 98 4.66 -29.31 -14.91
C ALA A 98 4.89 -28.55 -13.59
N ARG A 99 4.45 -27.28 -13.45
CA ARG A 99 4.82 -26.42 -12.30
C ARG A 99 3.63 -25.80 -11.58
N GLY A 100 2.55 -25.52 -12.29
CA GLY A 100 1.32 -24.95 -11.75
C GLY A 100 0.62 -25.85 -10.74
N VAL A 101 0.77 -27.18 -10.86
CA VAL A 101 0.22 -28.14 -9.90
C VAL A 101 0.89 -28.01 -8.53
N TYR A 102 2.22 -27.84 -8.49
CA TYR A 102 2.95 -27.72 -7.22
C TYR A 102 2.62 -26.41 -6.50
N PHE A 103 2.54 -25.30 -7.23
CA PHE A 103 2.24 -23.98 -6.64
C PHE A 103 0.83 -23.85 -6.05
N GLN A 104 -0.08 -24.78 -6.34
CA GLN A 104 -1.38 -24.83 -5.68
C GLN A 104 -1.31 -25.24 -4.21
N HIS A 105 -0.26 -25.98 -3.84
CA HIS A 105 -0.08 -26.40 -2.45
C HIS A 105 0.16 -25.18 -1.55
N PRO A 106 -0.54 -25.05 -0.39
CA PRO A 106 -0.42 -23.91 0.52
C PRO A 106 1.01 -23.59 0.96
N PHE A 107 1.87 -24.59 1.02
CA PHE A 107 3.30 -24.43 1.29
C PHE A 107 3.96 -23.31 0.47
N TYR A 108 3.56 -23.11 -0.79
CA TYR A 108 4.17 -22.10 -1.66
C TYR A 108 3.59 -20.70 -1.40
N TRP A 109 2.29 -20.54 -1.54
CA TRP A 109 1.66 -19.22 -1.54
C TRP A 109 1.33 -18.69 -0.14
N ALA A 110 1.11 -19.56 0.84
CA ALA A 110 0.77 -19.14 2.20
C ALA A 110 1.99 -18.64 2.98
N ALA A 111 3.20 -18.91 2.48
CA ALA A 111 4.44 -18.48 3.11
C ALA A 111 4.57 -16.96 3.18
N PHE A 112 4.02 -16.23 2.21
CA PHE A 112 4.15 -14.77 2.12
C PHE A 112 3.03 -14.07 2.88
N ALA A 113 3.38 -13.20 3.82
CA ALA A 113 2.44 -12.42 4.61
C ALA A 113 2.78 -10.93 4.56
N LEU A 114 1.74 -10.08 4.59
CA LEU A 114 1.89 -8.63 4.70
C LEU A 114 1.40 -8.21 6.10
N TYR A 115 2.22 -7.43 6.80
CA TYR A 115 1.91 -6.82 8.09
C TYR A 115 1.92 -5.30 7.98
N GLY A 116 1.13 -4.62 8.80
CA GLY A 116 0.99 -3.16 8.78
C GLY A 116 -0.20 -2.70 7.94
N ASP A 117 -0.08 -1.50 7.36
CA ASP A 117 -1.13 -0.92 6.51
C ASP A 117 -1.35 -1.81 5.27
N PRO A 118 -2.58 -2.31 5.01
CA PRO A 118 -2.86 -3.12 3.82
C PRO A 118 -2.73 -2.34 2.50
N GLY A 119 -2.46 -1.03 2.57
CA GLY A 119 -2.45 -0.08 1.48
C GLY A 119 -3.87 0.36 1.12
N ALA A 120 -4.03 1.64 0.78
CA ALA A 120 -4.72 2.02 -0.45
C ALA A 120 -3.68 2.06 -1.57
N ALA A 121 -4.13 1.96 -2.82
CA ALA A 121 -3.35 2.43 -3.94
C ALA A 121 -4.13 3.56 -4.58
N GLU A 122 -3.84 4.76 -4.12
CA GLU A 122 -4.31 6.03 -4.67
C GLU A 122 -3.17 7.02 -4.45
N PRO A 123 -3.03 8.01 -5.34
CA PRO A 123 -1.82 8.79 -5.50
C PRO A 123 -1.67 9.75 -4.33
N ASP A 124 -0.50 9.77 -3.70
CA ASP A 124 -0.06 10.91 -2.89
C ASP A 124 0.17 12.11 -3.85
N GLY A 125 -0.93 12.74 -4.27
CA GLY A 125 -0.94 13.88 -5.19
C GLY A 125 -2.36 14.24 -5.60
N LEU A 126 -2.68 15.53 -5.62
CA LEU A 126 -3.96 16.03 -6.13
C LEU A 126 -4.21 15.45 -7.53
N THR A 127 -5.15 14.53 -7.66
CA THR A 127 -5.60 14.09 -8.98
C THR A 127 -6.15 15.30 -9.73
N PRO A 128 -5.98 15.39 -11.06
CA PRO A 128 -6.49 16.52 -11.86
C PRO A 128 -8.00 16.73 -11.67
N MET A 129 -8.73 15.68 -11.31
CA MET A 129 -10.16 15.73 -11.00
C MET A 129 -10.46 16.44 -9.67
N ASN A 130 -9.63 16.25 -8.63
CA ASN A 130 -9.76 16.96 -7.35
C ASN A 130 -9.35 18.43 -7.47
N LEU A 131 -8.34 18.74 -8.29
CA LEU A 131 -7.93 20.13 -8.59
C LEU A 131 -9.06 20.88 -9.34
N ALA A 132 -9.66 20.22 -10.34
CA ALA A 132 -10.80 20.76 -11.07
C ALA A 132 -12.02 21.00 -10.16
N ALA A 133 -12.29 20.07 -9.23
CA ALA A 133 -13.37 20.23 -8.25
C ALA A 133 -13.13 21.42 -7.30
N LEU A 134 -11.90 21.59 -6.80
CA LEU A 134 -11.54 22.73 -5.94
C LEU A 134 -11.63 24.07 -6.70
N LEU A 135 -11.17 24.12 -7.95
CA LEU A 135 -11.29 25.31 -8.79
C LEU A 135 -12.74 25.64 -9.13
N ALA A 136 -13.59 24.62 -9.38
CA ALA A 136 -15.01 24.81 -9.63
C ALA A 136 -15.75 25.35 -8.39
N LEU A 137 -15.42 24.86 -7.19
CA LEU A 137 -15.96 25.36 -5.93
C LEU A 137 -15.54 26.81 -5.66
N LEU A 138 -14.27 27.14 -5.92
CA LEU A 138 -13.77 28.52 -5.84
C LEU A 138 -14.48 29.43 -6.84
N ALA A 139 -14.65 29.00 -8.09
CA ALA A 139 -15.34 29.77 -9.11
C ALA A 139 -16.82 30.00 -8.75
N LEU A 140 -17.51 28.99 -8.23
CA LEU A 140 -18.89 29.11 -7.74
C LEU A 140 -19.00 30.06 -6.54
N ALA A 141 -18.06 29.99 -5.60
CA ALA A 141 -18.02 30.89 -4.46
C ALA A 141 -17.81 32.34 -4.92
N VAL A 142 -16.82 32.58 -5.81
CA VAL A 142 -16.56 33.90 -6.39
C VAL A 142 -17.78 34.42 -7.14
N LEU A 143 -18.43 33.58 -7.97
CA LEU A 143 -19.64 33.95 -8.70
C LEU A 143 -20.79 34.28 -7.75
N TYR A 144 -20.98 33.48 -6.70
CA TYR A 144 -21.99 33.72 -5.67
C TYR A 144 -21.78 35.06 -4.97
N PHE A 145 -20.55 35.34 -4.51
CA PHE A 145 -20.20 36.61 -3.88
C PHE A 145 -20.34 37.80 -4.87
N TYR A 146 -19.95 37.61 -6.13
CA TYR A 146 -20.06 38.64 -7.17
C TYR A 146 -21.53 39.00 -7.46
N VAL A 147 -22.39 38.00 -7.63
CA VAL A 147 -23.84 38.21 -7.85
C VAL A 147 -24.49 38.84 -6.63
N ARG A 148 -24.11 38.42 -5.41
CA ARG A 148 -24.61 38.99 -4.16
C ARG A 148 -24.20 40.46 -4.00
N ALA A 149 -22.95 40.80 -4.32
CA ALA A 149 -22.46 42.18 -4.28
C ALA A 149 -23.17 43.09 -5.31
N ARG A 150 -23.42 42.57 -6.53
CA ARG A 150 -24.18 43.32 -7.55
C ARG A 150 -25.65 43.55 -7.17
N LYS A 151 -26.32 42.56 -6.57
CA LYS A 151 -27.70 42.75 -6.09
C LYS A 151 -27.80 43.82 -5.00
N ALA A 152 -26.81 43.93 -4.12
CA ALA A 152 -26.76 44.97 -3.09
C ALA A 152 -26.61 46.39 -3.66
N GLN A 153 -25.89 46.56 -4.78
CA GLN A 153 -25.75 47.86 -5.45
C GLN A 153 -27.00 48.29 -6.22
N SER A 154 -27.74 47.34 -6.81
CA SER A 154 -28.96 47.63 -7.57
C SER A 154 -30.11 48.18 -6.71
N GLN A 155 -30.18 47.86 -5.41
CA GLN A 155 -31.23 48.37 -4.50
C GLN A 155 -30.94 49.79 -4.00
N ASN A 156 -29.67 50.22 -3.96
CA ASN A 156 -29.29 51.57 -3.52
C ASN A 156 -29.40 52.63 -4.65
N GLY A 157 -29.51 52.21 -5.91
CA GLY A 157 -29.65 53.11 -7.07
C GLY A 157 -31.09 53.50 -7.42
N THR A 158 -32.10 52.99 -6.70
CA THR A 158 -33.54 53.28 -6.96
C THR A 158 -34.12 54.32 -5.99
N LEU A 159 -33.29 54.89 -5.10
CA LEU A 159 -33.67 55.92 -4.13
C LEU A 159 -32.96 57.27 -4.36
N ALA A 160 -32.39 57.48 -5.54
CA ALA A 160 -31.92 58.78 -6.03
C ALA A 160 -32.77 59.20 -7.23
#